data_AF-A0A173KY99-F1
#
_entry.id   AF-A0A173KY99-F1
#
_cell.length_a   1.000
_cell.length_b   1.000
_cell.length_c   1.000
_cell.angle_alpha   90.00
_cell.angle_beta   90.00
_cell.angle_gamma   90.00
#
_symmetry.space_group_name_H-M   'P 1'
#
loop_
_entity.id
_entity.type
_entity.pdbx_description
1 polymer ?
#
loop_
_entity_poly.entity_id
_entity_poly.type
_entity_poly.pdbx_seq_one_letter_code
_entity_poly.pdbx_strand_id
1 'polypeptide(L)' 'MMHGDDARLQALRARAYQLAETGRFDGAHAVEQALVAEGWANAAAALQSSYTRKAISERCLAAKPH' A
#
# COMPACT_ATOMS: atom_id res chain seq x y z
N MET A 1 -9.77 -4.13 -24.02
CA MET A 1 -9.28 -5.07 -22.99
C MET A 1 -8.53 -4.25 -21.94
N MET A 2 -9.26 -3.67 -20.97
CA MET A 2 -8.74 -2.70 -19.97
C MET A 2 -9.43 -2.88 -18.61
N HIS A 3 -9.60 -4.12 -18.15
CA HIS A 3 -10.16 -4.40 -16.80
C HIS A 3 -9.17 -5.12 -15.89
N GLY A 4 -8.14 -5.76 -16.44
CA GLY A 4 -7.14 -6.47 -15.64
C GLY A 4 -6.26 -5.54 -14.81
N ASP A 5 -5.95 -4.35 -15.33
CA ASP A 5 -5.11 -3.38 -14.64
C ASP A 5 -5.85 -2.73 -13.46
N ASP A 6 -7.09 -2.29 -13.68
CA ASP A 6 -7.97 -1.75 -12.63
C ASP A 6 -8.23 -2.76 -11.50
N ALA A 7 -8.48 -4.02 -11.83
CA ALA A 7 -8.68 -5.07 -10.84
C ALA A 7 -7.40 -5.34 -10.02
N ARG A 8 -6.23 -5.37 -10.67
CA ARG A 8 -4.95 -5.46 -9.96
C ARG A 8 -4.69 -4.24 -9.09
N LEU A 9 -5.00 -3.03 -9.57
CA LEU A 9 -4.82 -1.80 -8.83
C LEU A 9 -5.73 -1.75 -7.58
N GLN A 10 -6.98 -2.19 -7.73
CA GLN A 10 -7.92 -2.32 -6.61
C GLN A 10 -7.46 -3.37 -5.60
N ALA A 11 -7.02 -4.54 -6.06
CA ALA A 11 -6.48 -5.58 -5.18
C ALA A 11 -5.22 -5.10 -4.43
N LEU A 12 -4.33 -4.39 -5.13
CA LEU A 12 -3.13 -3.77 -4.55
C LEU A 12 -3.50 -2.73 -3.49
N ARG A 13 -4.47 -1.85 -3.78
CA ARG A 13 -4.98 -0.87 -2.80
C ARG A 13 -5.59 -1.56 -1.58
N ALA A 14 -6.44 -2.56 -1.80
CA ALA A 14 -7.05 -3.31 -0.70
C ALA A 14 -5.97 -3.95 0.18
N ARG A 15 -4.94 -4.55 -0.44
CA ARG A 15 -3.82 -5.14 0.28
C ARG A 15 -3.00 -4.09 1.03
N ALA A 16 -2.70 -2.96 0.40
CA ALA A 16 -2.00 -1.85 1.03
C ALA A 16 -2.77 -1.32 2.26
N TYR A 17 -4.11 -1.25 2.18
CA TYR A 17 -4.95 -0.87 3.33
C TYR A 17 -4.89 -1.91 4.43
N GLN A 18 -5.04 -3.20 4.13
CA GLN A 18 -4.91 -4.26 5.14
C GLN A 18 -3.57 -4.19 5.86
N LEU A 19 -2.47 -4.01 5.11
CA LEU A 19 -1.13 -3.86 5.68
C LEU A 19 -1.07 -2.62 6.58
N ALA A 20 -1.56 -1.47 6.11
CA ALA A 20 -1.60 -0.25 6.92
C ALA A 20 -2.41 -0.41 8.21
N GLU A 21 -3.54 -1.13 8.18
CA GLU A 21 -4.39 -1.42 9.34
C GLU A 21 -3.73 -2.36 10.35
N THR A 22 -2.74 -3.16 9.96
CA THR A 22 -2.01 -4.01 10.92
C THR A 22 -1.14 -3.21 11.89
N GLY A 23 -0.85 -1.93 11.60
CA GLY A 23 0.05 -1.09 12.40
C GLY A 23 1.51 -1.60 12.46
N ARG A 24 1.84 -2.67 11.72
CA ARG A 24 3.19 -3.27 11.71
C ARG A 24 4.17 -2.51 10.82
N PHE A 25 3.66 -1.67 9.93
CA PHE A 25 4.47 -0.92 8.98
C PHE A 25 4.71 0.49 9.51
N ASP A 26 5.94 0.98 9.35
CA ASP A 26 6.32 2.31 9.80
C ASP A 26 5.76 3.41 8.88
N GLY A 27 5.44 3.06 7.63
CA GLY A 27 4.79 3.93 6.68
C GLY A 27 4.72 3.32 5.29
N ALA A 28 4.40 4.15 4.31
CA ALA A 28 4.16 3.71 2.94
C ALA A 28 5.32 2.95 2.29
N HIS A 29 6.57 3.28 2.63
CA HIS A 29 7.75 2.60 2.09
C HIS A 29 7.84 1.13 2.55
N ALA A 30 7.48 0.86 3.80
CA ALA A 30 7.49 -0.49 4.35
C ALA A 30 6.33 -1.33 3.78
N VAL A 31 5.16 -0.71 3.60
CA VAL A 31 4.02 -1.33 2.90
C VAL A 31 4.38 -1.65 1.45
N GLU A 32 5.02 -0.72 0.75
CA GLU A 32 5.50 -0.92 -0.63
C GLU A 32 6.46 -2.12 -0.72
N GLN A 33 7.46 -2.21 0.15
CA GLN A 33 8.41 -3.32 0.14
C GLN A 33 7.74 -4.67 0.41
N ALA A 34 6.77 -4.74 1.33
CA ALA A 34 6.00 -5.95 1.58
C ALA A 34 5.18 -6.37 0.35
N LEU A 35 4.53 -5.42 -0.31
CA LEU A 35 3.78 -5.68 -1.53
C LEU A 35 4.69 -6.15 -2.67
N VAL A 36 5.85 -5.52 -2.86
CA VAL A 36 6.83 -5.97 -3.87
C VAL A 36 7.33 -7.38 -3.55
N ALA A 37 7.60 -7.70 -2.28
CA ALA A 37 7.98 -9.04 -1.85
C ALA A 37 6.87 -10.09 -2.05
N GLU A 38 5.60 -9.70 -1.94
CA GLU A 38 4.43 -10.53 -2.27
C GLU A 38 4.24 -10.75 -3.79
N GLY A 39 5.00 -10.04 -4.65
CA GLY A 39 4.93 -10.15 -6.11
C GLY A 39 4.17 -9.01 -6.80
N TRP A 40 3.79 -7.95 -6.08
CA TRP A 40 3.15 -6.77 -6.64
C TRP A 40 4.20 -5.80 -7.21
N ALA A 41 4.72 -6.10 -8.40
CA ALA A 41 5.75 -5.29 -9.07
C ALA A 41 5.30 -3.83 -9.33
N ASN A 42 4.00 -3.59 -9.46
CA ASN A 42 3.36 -2.29 -9.68
C ASN A 42 3.03 -1.54 -8.38
N ALA A 43 3.39 -2.05 -7.21
CA ALA A 43 3.18 -1.36 -5.94
C ALA A 43 3.94 -0.04 -5.86
N ALA A 44 5.21 -0.02 -6.28
CA ALA A 44 6.00 1.19 -6.31
C ALA A 44 5.37 2.28 -7.20
N ALA A 45 4.87 1.91 -8.38
CA ALA A 45 4.19 2.84 -9.28
C ALA A 45 2.85 3.34 -8.70
N ALA A 46 2.05 2.44 -8.11
CA ALA A 46 0.77 2.79 -7.50
C ALA A 46 0.91 3.67 -6.25
N LEU A 47 2.06 3.59 -5.56
CA LEU A 47 2.35 4.31 -4.32
C LEU A 47 3.31 5.49 -4.52
N GLN A 48 3.82 5.73 -5.74
CA GLN A 48 4.80 6.80 -5.99
C GLN A 48 4.23 8.19 -5.73
N SER A 49 2.91 8.35 -5.77
CA SER A 49 2.27 9.64 -5.57
C SER A 49 2.49 10.11 -4.13
N SER A 50 3.09 11.30 -3.97
CA SER A 50 3.40 11.89 -2.67
C SER A 50 2.17 11.96 -1.74
N TYR A 51 0.99 12.20 -2.31
CA TYR A 51 -0.28 12.19 -1.58
C TYR A 51 -0.63 10.80 -1.04
N THR A 52 -0.54 9.77 -1.89
CA THR A 52 -0.80 8.36 -1.50
C THR A 52 0.19 7.90 -0.44
N ARG A 53 1.47 8.25 -0.60
CA ARG A 53 2.52 7.96 0.37
C ARG A 53 2.21 8.57 1.73
N LYS A 54 1.81 9.85 1.75
CA LYS A 54 1.42 10.53 2.99
C LYS A 54 0.20 9.87 3.64
N ALA A 55 -0.86 9.61 2.88
CA ALA A 55 -2.09 9.01 3.37
C ALA A 55 -1.90 7.59 3.95
N ILE A 56 -1.01 6.78 3.35
CA ILE A 56 -0.68 5.45 3.89
C ILE A 56 0.17 5.57 5.15
N SER A 57 1.16 6.47 5.18
CA SER A 57 1.95 6.71 6.39
C SER A 57 1.08 7.21 7.55
N GLU A 58 0.14 8.13 7.32
CA GLU A 58 -0.82 8.59 8.34
C GLU A 58 -1.70 7.45 8.84
N ARG A 59 -2.19 6.57 7.95
CA ARG A 59 -2.96 5.37 8.35
C ARG A 59 -2.13 4.36 9.14
N CYS A 60 -0.89 4.10 8.73
CA CYS A 60 0.01 3.21 9.46
C CYS A 60 0.29 3.72 10.88
N LEU A 61 0.53 5.04 11.01
CA LEU A 61 0.72 5.70 12.30
C LEU A 61 -0.54 5.62 13.17
N ALA A 62 -1.73 5.84 12.58
CA ALA A 62 -2.99 5.73 13.30
C ALA A 62 -3.32 4.29 13.74
N ALA A 63 -2.84 3.29 13.01
CA ALA A 63 -3.05 1.88 13.31
C ALA A 63 -2.03 1.29 14.30
N LYS A 64 -0.90 1.97 14.56
CA LYS A 64 0.05 1.53 15.59
C LYS A 64 -0.63 1.63 16.96
N PRO A 65 -0.79 0.51 17.69
CA PRO A 65 -1.27 0.57 19.07
C PRO A 65 -0.22 1.30 19.93
N HIS A 66 -0.70 2.26 20.71
CA HIS A 66 0.11 3.20 21.49
C HIS A 66 0.76 2.54 22.72
#